data_AF-A0A344LAE2-F1
#
_entry.id   AF-A0A344LAE2-F1
#
_cell.length_a   1.000
_cell.length_b   1.000
_cell.length_c   1.000
_cell.angle_alpha   90.00
_cell.angle_beta   90.00
_cell.angle_gamma   90.00
#
_symmetry.space_group_name_H-M   'P 1'
#
loop_
_entity.id
_entity.type
_entity.pdbx_description
1 polymer ?
#
loop_
_entity_poly.entity_id
_entity_poly.type
_entity_poly.pdbx_seq_one_letter_code
_entity_poly.pdbx_strand_id
1 'polypeptide(L)'
;MPCTEEEVARVRGVGWLPQPYEDFLLRMGRRAGDLLRGTSVFYPGIVELADEMRDLVRENKVEHLIAPGSILLGMHQGYQLYWLEPGGRVHLYEEMETEVRESWPSLLAFLRAEAERHLELKARHNL
;
A
#
# COMPACT_ATOMS: atom_id res chain seq x y z
N MET A 1 1.82 -0.34 -16.86
CA MET A 1 3.10 0.04 -17.48
C MET A 1 4.08 0.17 -16.35
N PRO A 2 5.20 -0.58 -16.38
CA PRO A 2 6.30 -0.45 -15.44
C PRO A 2 6.70 1.01 -15.19
N CYS A 3 7.13 1.30 -13.97
CA CYS A 3 7.78 2.57 -13.69
C CYS A 3 9.19 2.60 -14.30
N THR A 4 9.66 3.79 -14.65
CA THR A 4 11.08 4.01 -14.95
C THR A 4 11.88 4.15 -13.66
N GLU A 5 13.21 4.01 -13.75
CA GLU A 5 14.12 4.28 -12.63
C GLU A 5 13.94 5.68 -12.03
N GLU A 6 13.64 6.68 -12.87
CA GLU A 6 13.37 8.05 -12.42
C GLU A 6 12.07 8.15 -11.60
N GLU A 7 11.05 7.40 -11.98
CA GLU A 7 9.79 7.34 -11.23
C GLU A 7 9.96 6.61 -9.91
N VAL A 8 10.71 5.50 -9.91
CA VAL A 8 11.10 4.80 -8.69
C VAL A 8 11.92 5.73 -7.76
N ALA A 9 12.84 6.52 -8.31
CA ALA A 9 13.59 7.51 -7.54
C ALA A 9 12.69 8.59 -6.90
N ARG A 10 11.58 8.98 -7.54
CA ARG A 10 10.59 9.88 -6.92
C ARG A 10 9.91 9.22 -5.72
N VAL A 11 9.57 7.93 -5.81
CA VAL A 11 9.00 7.18 -4.68
C VAL A 11 10.02 7.06 -3.54
N ARG A 12 11.31 6.81 -3.84
CA ARG A 12 12.39 6.85 -2.84
C ARG A 12 12.53 8.22 -2.15
N GLY A 13 12.14 9.30 -2.82
CA GLY A 13 12.11 10.64 -2.23
C GLY A 13 11.06 10.83 -1.13
N VAL A 14 10.03 9.98 -1.10
CA VAL A 14 8.95 10.01 -0.09
C VAL A 14 9.38 9.31 1.21
N GLY A 15 10.28 8.34 1.13
CA GLY A 15 10.75 7.55 2.25
C GLY A 15 11.59 6.36 1.80
N TRP A 16 12.03 5.55 2.76
CA TRP A 16 12.75 4.32 2.47
C TRP A 16 11.90 3.39 1.58
N LEU A 17 12.49 2.89 0.48
CA LEU A 17 11.82 2.00 -0.46
C LEU A 17 12.38 0.57 -0.32
N PRO A 18 11.60 -0.38 0.21
CA PRO A 18 12.01 -1.77 0.30
C PRO A 18 12.13 -2.41 -1.09
N GLN A 19 13.14 -3.26 -1.30
CA GLN A 19 13.37 -3.97 -2.57
C GLN A 19 12.10 -4.66 -3.12
N PRO A 20 11.27 -5.37 -2.31
CA PRO A 20 10.06 -5.99 -2.86
C PRO A 20 9.07 -4.99 -3.46
N TYR A 21 8.98 -3.79 -2.89
CA TYR A 21 8.08 -2.76 -3.40
C TYR A 21 8.66 -2.05 -4.61
N GLU A 22 9.97 -1.86 -4.65
CA GLU A 22 10.68 -1.42 -5.86
C GLU A 22 10.47 -2.39 -7.03
N ASP A 23 10.68 -3.69 -6.81
CA ASP A 23 10.44 -4.72 -7.82
C ASP A 23 8.99 -4.72 -8.31
N PHE A 24 8.04 -4.47 -7.41
CA PHE A 24 6.63 -4.31 -7.75
C PHE A 24 6.40 -3.10 -8.66
N LEU A 25 6.99 -1.94 -8.37
CA LEU A 25 6.89 -0.74 -9.22
C LEU A 25 7.58 -0.93 -10.58
N LEU A 26 8.72 -1.62 -10.62
CA LEU A 26 9.43 -1.92 -11.87
C LEU A 26 8.72 -2.98 -12.74
N ARG A 27 7.74 -3.72 -12.20
CA ARG A 27 6.98 -4.74 -12.95
C ARG A 27 5.55 -4.32 -13.24
N MET A 28 4.83 -3.85 -12.23
CA MET A 28 3.42 -3.44 -12.32
C MET A 28 3.30 -1.95 -12.66
N GLY A 29 4.15 -1.14 -12.03
CA GLY A 29 4.29 0.30 -12.24
C GLY A 29 3.06 1.09 -11.85
N ARG A 30 2.37 1.67 -12.83
CA ARG A 30 1.32 2.68 -12.59
C ARG A 30 -0.09 2.12 -12.39
N ARG A 31 -0.29 0.82 -12.59
CA ARG A 31 -1.60 0.13 -12.47
C ARG A 31 -1.44 -1.38 -12.61
N ALA A 32 -2.32 -2.14 -11.95
CA ALA A 32 -2.42 -3.60 -12.05
C ALA A 32 -3.78 -4.08 -12.60
N GLY A 33 -4.34 -3.37 -13.59
CA GLY A 33 -5.69 -3.66 -14.09
C GLY A 33 -6.73 -3.32 -13.04
N ASP A 34 -7.51 -4.32 -12.61
CA ASP A 34 -8.52 -4.15 -11.55
C ASP A 34 -8.00 -4.45 -10.14
N LEU A 35 -6.81 -5.08 -10.01
CA LEU A 35 -6.21 -5.36 -8.70
C LEU A 35 -5.86 -4.03 -8.01
N LEU A 36 -6.25 -3.90 -6.73
CA LEU A 36 -6.00 -2.71 -5.91
C LEU A 36 -6.60 -1.43 -6.52
N ARG A 37 -7.71 -1.56 -7.27
CA ARG A 37 -8.43 -0.41 -7.81
C ARG A 37 -8.97 0.44 -6.65
N GLY A 38 -8.71 1.74 -6.70
CA GLY A 38 -9.08 2.67 -5.63
C GLY A 38 -8.05 2.75 -4.50
N THR A 39 -6.93 2.02 -4.61
CA THR A 39 -5.80 2.10 -3.67
C THR A 39 -4.64 2.86 -4.31
N SER A 40 -4.12 3.86 -3.60
CA SER A 40 -2.96 4.66 -4.01
C SER A 40 -1.64 4.00 -3.65
N VAL A 41 -1.43 2.79 -4.18
CA VAL A 41 -0.21 1.95 -4.03
C VAL A 41 0.66 1.95 -5.29
N PHE A 42 0.22 2.65 -6.34
CA PHE A 42 0.94 2.76 -7.60
C PHE A 42 1.46 4.19 -7.78
N TYR A 43 2.48 4.35 -8.63
CA TYR A 43 2.87 5.68 -9.10
C TYR A 43 1.78 6.27 -10.04
N PRO A 44 1.46 7.57 -9.95
CA PRO A 44 2.02 8.58 -9.04
C PRO A 44 1.33 8.68 -7.68
N GLY A 45 0.20 7.99 -7.48
CA GLY A 45 -0.64 8.13 -6.27
C GLY A 45 0.09 7.94 -4.94
N ILE A 46 1.07 7.01 -4.86
CA ILE A 46 1.90 6.84 -3.66
C ILE A 46 2.71 8.09 -3.29
N VAL A 47 3.10 8.90 -4.28
CA VAL A 47 3.81 10.17 -4.07
C VAL A 47 2.81 11.28 -3.78
N GLU A 48 1.73 11.35 -4.57
CA GLU A 48 0.73 12.41 -4.46
C GLU A 48 -0.01 12.39 -3.13
N LEU A 49 -0.30 11.21 -2.57
CA LEU A 49 -1.03 11.07 -1.31
C LEU A 49 -0.12 10.86 -0.09
N ALA A 50 1.20 11.07 -0.25
CA ALA A 50 2.15 10.83 0.82
C ALA A 50 1.87 11.68 2.07
N ASP A 51 1.51 12.93 1.89
CA ASP A 51 1.20 13.84 2.99
C ASP A 51 -0.14 13.50 3.63
N GLU A 52 -1.17 13.19 2.83
CA GLU A 52 -2.48 12.74 3.32
C GLU A 52 -2.37 11.47 4.18
N MET A 53 -1.56 10.49 3.75
CA MET A 53 -1.32 9.28 4.53
C MET A 53 -0.63 9.59 5.87
N ARG A 54 0.32 10.56 5.90
CA ARG A 54 0.97 10.97 7.15
C ARG A 54 0.01 11.72 8.06
N ASP A 55 -0.85 12.55 7.50
CA ASP A 55 -1.85 13.31 8.26
C ASP A 55 -2.87 12.35 8.88
N LEU A 56 -3.34 11.34 8.15
CA LEU A 56 -4.23 10.29 8.67
C LEU A 56 -3.60 9.58 9.90
N VAL A 57 -2.32 9.23 9.83
CA VAL A 57 -1.60 8.62 10.97
C VAL A 57 -1.60 9.54 12.19
N ARG A 58 -1.30 10.84 11.99
CA ARG A 58 -1.19 11.82 13.07
C ARG A 58 -2.54 12.17 13.70
N GLU A 59 -3.55 12.37 12.86
CA GLU A 59 -4.90 12.73 13.29
C GLU A 59 -5.54 11.61 14.11
N ASN A 60 -5.29 10.35 13.72
CA ASN A 60 -5.78 9.17 14.43
C ASN A 60 -4.86 8.73 15.59
N LYS A 61 -3.68 9.34 15.76
CA LYS A 61 -2.70 9.04 16.83
C LYS A 61 -2.20 7.58 16.81
N VAL A 62 -2.04 7.03 15.61
CA VAL A 62 -1.66 5.61 15.40
C VAL A 62 -0.19 5.42 15.03
N GLU A 63 0.66 6.43 15.23
CA GLU A 63 2.12 6.33 15.02
C GLU A 63 2.72 5.17 15.80
N HIS A 64 2.18 4.88 16.98
CA HIS A 64 2.63 3.81 17.86
C HIS A 64 2.42 2.40 17.29
N LEU A 65 1.55 2.24 16.29
CA LEU A 65 1.32 0.98 15.57
C LEU A 65 2.35 0.74 14.46
N ILE A 66 3.07 1.78 14.03
CA ILE A 66 3.96 1.73 12.87
C ILE A 66 5.39 1.56 13.35
N ALA A 67 6.00 0.41 13.04
CA ALA A 67 7.39 0.15 13.39
C ALA A 67 8.34 1.17 12.73
N PRO A 68 9.40 1.62 13.43
CA PRO A 68 10.41 2.48 12.84
C PRO A 68 11.00 1.90 11.55
N GLY A 69 11.12 2.74 10.52
CA GLY A 69 11.60 2.32 9.20
C GLY A 69 10.51 1.73 8.30
N SER A 70 9.25 1.66 8.74
CA SER A 70 8.14 1.31 7.84
C SER A 70 7.89 2.38 6.78
N ILE A 71 7.37 1.96 5.64
CA ILE A 71 6.87 2.85 4.58
C ILE A 71 5.34 2.78 4.52
N LEU A 72 4.69 3.94 4.39
CA LEU A 72 3.26 4.00 4.05
C LEU A 72 3.12 3.50 2.60
N LEU A 73 2.51 2.33 2.46
CA LEU A 73 2.45 1.55 1.23
C LEU A 73 1.33 2.04 0.32
N GLY A 74 0.24 2.56 0.89
CA GLY A 74 -0.85 3.14 0.14
C GLY A 74 -2.08 3.40 1.00
N MET A 75 -3.04 4.08 0.41
CA MET A 75 -4.33 4.40 1.03
C MET A 75 -5.47 3.96 0.11
N HIS A 76 -6.51 3.34 0.66
CA HIS A 76 -7.71 2.99 -0.07
C HIS A 76 -8.88 3.87 0.38
N GLN A 77 -9.46 4.61 -0.57
CA GLN A 77 -10.65 5.46 -0.39
C GLN A 77 -10.58 6.48 0.76
N GLY A 78 -9.37 6.86 1.21
CA GLY A 78 -9.17 7.90 2.22
C GLY A 78 -9.26 7.44 3.69
N TYR A 79 -9.68 6.20 3.97
CA TYR A 79 -9.88 5.72 5.36
C TYR A 79 -9.15 4.42 5.67
N GLN A 80 -8.64 3.70 4.67
CA GLN A 80 -7.81 2.52 4.89
C GLN A 80 -6.35 2.84 4.59
N LEU A 81 -5.47 2.58 5.55
CA LEU A 81 -4.04 2.82 5.42
C LEU A 81 -3.27 1.50 5.43
N TYR A 82 -2.38 1.33 4.47
CA TYR A 82 -1.44 0.21 4.41
C TYR A 82 -0.02 0.70 4.69
N TRP A 83 0.75 -0.07 5.47
CA TRP A 83 2.20 0.13 5.58
C TRP A 83 2.95 -1.19 5.46
N LEU A 84 4.21 -1.07 5.03
CA LEU A 84 5.14 -2.17 4.88
C LEU A 84 6.31 -1.96 5.84
N GLU A 85 6.50 -2.92 6.74
CA GLU A 85 7.61 -2.92 7.70
C GLU A 85 8.94 -3.31 7.04
N PRO A 86 10.09 -2.97 7.66
CA PRO A 86 11.40 -3.45 7.21
C PRO A 86 11.52 -4.97 7.11
N GLY A 87 10.80 -5.71 7.97
CA GLY A 87 10.74 -7.17 7.93
C GLY A 87 9.89 -7.75 6.78
N GLY A 88 9.28 -6.90 5.96
CA GLY A 88 8.46 -7.28 4.81
C GLY A 88 6.97 -7.44 5.11
N ARG A 89 6.56 -7.40 6.37
CA ARG A 89 5.16 -7.53 6.79
C ARG A 89 4.35 -6.32 6.32
N VAL A 90 3.16 -6.58 5.78
CA VAL A 90 2.18 -5.54 5.42
C VAL A 90 1.08 -5.53 6.46
N HIS A 91 0.63 -4.34 6.83
CA HIS A 91 -0.49 -4.13 7.75
C HIS A 91 -1.57 -3.29 7.09
N LEU A 92 -2.80 -3.49 7.54
CA LEU A 92 -3.96 -2.66 7.23
C LEU A 92 -4.46 -2.03 8.54
N TYR A 93 -4.68 -0.72 8.49
CA TYR A 93 -5.42 0.05 9.47
C TYR A 93 -6.66 0.66 8.82
N GLU A 94 -7.76 0.74 9.57
CA GLU A 94 -8.96 1.46 9.16
C GLU A 94 -9.18 2.61 10.14
N GLU A 95 -9.48 3.79 9.63
CA GLU A 95 -9.79 4.98 10.43
C GLU A 95 -10.79 4.65 11.54
N MET A 96 -10.61 5.27 12.71
CA MET A 96 -11.37 5.03 13.95
C MET A 96 -11.01 3.74 14.72
N GLU A 97 -10.23 2.83 14.15
CA GLU A 97 -9.68 1.69 14.91
C GLU A 97 -8.54 2.15 15.81
N THR A 98 -8.24 1.35 16.84
CA THR A 98 -7.08 1.56 17.73
C THR A 98 -5.98 0.51 17.52
N GLU A 99 -6.26 -0.50 16.70
CA GLU A 99 -5.38 -1.65 16.46
C GLU A 99 -5.27 -1.94 14.96
N VAL A 100 -4.29 -2.77 14.61
CA VAL A 100 -4.13 -3.27 13.25
C VAL A 100 -5.32 -4.16 12.90
N ARG A 101 -5.98 -3.85 11.78
CA ARG A 101 -7.15 -4.60 11.30
C ARG A 101 -6.81 -5.94 10.69
N GLU A 102 -5.75 -5.98 9.88
CA GLU A 102 -5.27 -7.19 9.19
C GLU A 102 -3.75 -7.10 8.94
N SER A 103 -3.07 -8.23 8.79
CA SER A 103 -1.64 -8.27 8.48
C SER A 103 -1.27 -9.47 7.61
N TRP A 104 -0.28 -9.26 6.74
CA TRP A 104 0.26 -10.28 5.84
C TRP A 104 1.76 -10.42 6.03
N PRO A 105 2.31 -11.64 6.00
CA PRO A 105 3.73 -11.88 6.30
C PRO A 105 4.69 -11.31 5.25
N SER A 106 4.21 -10.93 4.06
CA SER A 106 5.00 -10.30 3.01
C SER A 106 4.14 -9.46 2.07
N LEU A 107 4.77 -8.56 1.31
CA LEU A 107 4.11 -7.85 0.19
C LEU A 107 3.47 -8.83 -0.79
N LEU A 108 4.12 -9.95 -1.11
CA LEU A 108 3.56 -10.97 -2.00
C LEU A 108 2.32 -11.64 -1.41
N ALA A 109 2.32 -11.93 -0.11
CA ALA A 109 1.17 -12.52 0.57
C ALA A 109 -0.02 -11.56 0.56
N PHE A 110 0.22 -10.25 0.78
CA PHE A 110 -0.78 -9.20 0.62
C PHE A 110 -1.33 -9.16 -0.80
N LEU A 111 -0.47 -9.05 -1.82
CA LEU A 111 -0.89 -8.99 -3.23
C LEU A 111 -1.70 -10.23 -3.65
N ARG A 112 -1.36 -11.41 -3.11
CA ARG A 112 -2.11 -12.64 -3.33
C ARG A 112 -3.51 -12.56 -2.71
N ALA A 113 -3.60 -12.18 -1.44
CA ALA A 113 -4.88 -12.05 -0.75
C ALA A 113 -5.83 -11.05 -1.45
N GLU A 114 -5.27 -9.93 -1.92
CA GLU A 114 -6.03 -8.93 -2.69
C GLU A 114 -6.51 -9.45 -4.04
N ALA A 115 -5.68 -10.24 -4.73
CA ALA A 115 -6.09 -10.89 -5.97
C ALA A 115 -7.19 -11.93 -5.74
N GLU A 116 -7.09 -12.73 -4.68
CA GLU A 116 -8.09 -13.73 -4.30
C GLU A 116 -9.43 -13.07 -3.93
N ARG A 117 -9.43 -12.05 -3.07
CA ARG A 117 -10.64 -11.25 -2.74
C ARG A 117 -11.30 -10.67 -3.98
N HIS A 118 -10.50 -10.15 -4.92
CA HIS A 118 -11.03 -9.59 -6.16
C HIS A 118 -11.70 -10.64 -7.05
N LEU A 119 -11.11 -11.83 -7.17
CA LEU A 119 -11.68 -12.93 -7.93
C LEU A 119 -12.99 -13.44 -7.32
N GLU A 120 -13.05 -13.54 -5.99
CA GLU A 120 -14.27 -13.91 -5.25
C GLU A 120 -15.39 -12.88 -5.47
N LEU A 121 -15.07 -11.59 -5.44
CA LEU A 121 -16.03 -10.52 -5.72
C LEU A 121 -16.57 -10.61 -7.15
N LYS A 122 -15.71 -10.82 -8.16
CA LYS A 122 -16.16 -11.01 -9.54
C LYS A 122 -17.07 -12.22 -9.71
N ALA A 123 -16.70 -13.35 -9.10
CA ALA A 123 -17.50 -14.57 -9.13
C ALA A 123 -18.88 -14.37 -8.47
N ARG A 124 -18.95 -13.63 -7.36
CA ARG A 124 -20.21 -13.35 -6.67
C ARG A 124 -21.14 -12.42 -7.45
N HIS A 125 -20.57 -11.50 -8.23
CA HIS A 125 -21.33 -10.45 -8.91
C HIS A 125 -21.44 -10.61 -10.44
N ASN A 126 -21.00 -11.75 -11.02
CA ASN A 126 -20.99 -12.01 -12.47
C ASN A 126 -20.35 -10.86 -13.28
N LEU A 127 -19.24 -10.30 -12.77
CA LEU A 127 -18.46 -9.23 -13.41
C LEU A 127 -17.31 -9.76 -14.27
#